data_AF-A0A4Y2AS65-F1
#
_entry.id   AF-A0A4Y2AS65-F1
#
_cell.length_a   1.000
_cell.length_b   1.000
_cell.length_c   1.000
_cell.angle_alpha   90.00
_cell.angle_beta   90.00
_cell.angle_gamma   90.00
#
_symmetry.space_group_name_H-M   'P 1'
#
loop_
_entity.id
_entity.type
_entity.pdbx_description
1 polymer ?
#
loop_
_entity_poly.entity_id
_entity_poly.type
_entity_poly.pdbx_seq_one_letter_code
_entity_poly.pdbx_strand_id
1 'polypeptide(L)' 'MSLTFASDLFISDDASSDGAILHELEKIDDEADQQGIIFLKTSDLAAAEKFGIEYLPALVFFYEGMPNVYPGMTSSET' A
#
# COMPACT_ATOMS: atom_id res chain seq x y z
N MET A 1 -18.74 -3.35 17.29
CA MET A 1 -17.39 -2.75 17.37
C MET A 1 -16.90 -2.71 15.93
N SER A 2 -16.93 -1.56 15.28
CA SER A 2 -16.37 -1.46 13.92
C SER A 2 -14.87 -1.65 14.02
N LEU A 3 -14.32 -2.67 13.37
CA LEU A 3 -12.90 -2.67 13.05
C LEU A 3 -12.72 -1.63 11.94
N THR A 4 -11.91 -0.61 12.19
CA THR A 4 -11.47 0.33 11.17
C THR A 4 -10.12 -0.16 10.67
N PHE A 5 -10.07 -0.49 9.40
CA PHE A 5 -8.85 -0.87 8.71
C PHE A 5 -8.37 0.35 7.91
N ALA A 6 -7.10 0.68 8.05
CA ALA A 6 -6.47 1.74 7.28
C ALA A 6 -5.26 1.15 6.56
N SER A 7 -5.09 1.52 5.31
CA SER A 7 -3.93 1.12 4.50
C SER A 7 -3.27 2.35 3.92
N ASP A 8 -1.96 2.47 4.13
CA ASP A 8 -1.08 3.46 3.55
C ASP A 8 -0.19 2.80 2.52
N LEU A 9 -0.30 3.26 1.28
CA LEU A 9 0.54 2.87 0.18
C LEU A 9 1.69 3.87 0.04
N PHE A 10 2.92 3.35 0.04
CA PHE A 10 4.12 4.12 -0.28
C PHE A 10 4.54 3.88 -1.72
N ILE A 11 4.51 4.92 -2.55
CA ILE A 11 5.01 4.87 -3.93
C ILE A 11 6.20 5.83 -4.10
N SER A 12 7.22 5.39 -4.82
CA SER A 12 8.28 6.24 -5.35
C SER A 12 7.87 6.79 -6.72
N ASP A 13 8.43 7.95 -7.10
CA ASP A 13 8.17 8.62 -8.39
C ASP A 13 8.41 7.68 -9.59
N ASP A 14 9.44 6.83 -9.49
CA ASP A 14 9.81 5.83 -10.51
C ASP A 14 8.69 4.80 -10.75
N ALA A 15 8.08 4.29 -9.67
CA ALA A 15 7.03 3.26 -9.71
C ALA A 15 5.67 3.79 -10.20
N SER A 16 5.47 5.11 -10.19
CA SER A 16 4.24 5.74 -10.70
C SER A 16 4.12 5.66 -12.23
N SER A 17 5.21 5.30 -12.92
CA SER A 17 5.26 5.14 -14.38
C SER A 17 4.94 3.69 -14.82
N ASP A 18 4.96 2.72 -13.90
CA ASP A 18 4.66 1.33 -14.18
C ASP A 18 3.15 1.08 -14.23
N GLY A 19 2.60 1.07 -15.46
CA GLY A 19 1.17 0.80 -15.68
C GLY A 19 0.67 -0.52 -15.10
N ALA A 20 1.55 -1.51 -14.90
CA ALA A 20 1.21 -2.78 -14.24
C ALA A 20 0.89 -2.59 -12.74
N ILE A 21 1.67 -1.76 -12.04
CA ILE A 21 1.48 -1.48 -10.61
C ILE A 21 0.23 -0.64 -10.41
N LEU A 22 -0.01 0.33 -11.29
CA LEU A 22 -1.26 1.11 -11.30
C LEU A 22 -2.50 0.24 -11.51
N HIS A 23 -2.42 -0.76 -12.39
CA HIS A 23 -3.56 -1.65 -12.64
C HIS A 23 -3.89 -2.53 -11.44
N GLU A 24 -2.87 -3.15 -10.82
CA GLU A 24 -3.07 -3.92 -9.58
C GLU A 24 -3.59 -3.02 -8.45
N LEU A 25 -3.14 -1.76 -8.42
CA LEU A 25 -3.63 -0.77 -7.47
C LEU A 25 -5.10 -0.43 -7.64
N GLU A 26 -5.60 -0.21 -8.86
CA GLU A 26 -7.04 0.01 -9.09
C GLU A 26 -7.87 -1.16 -8.57
N LYS A 27 -7.39 -2.39 -8.77
CA LYS A 27 -8.03 -3.60 -8.28
C LYS A 27 -8.13 -3.64 -6.75
N ILE A 28 -7.04 -3.29 -6.08
CA ILE A 28 -6.97 -3.23 -4.61
C ILE A 28 -7.82 -2.08 -4.07
N ASP A 29 -7.85 -0.92 -4.75
CA ASP A 29 -8.66 0.25 -4.39
C ASP A 29 -10.16 -0.09 -4.40
N ASP A 30 -10.63 -0.78 -5.46
CA ASP A 30 -12.00 -1.30 -5.56
C ASP A 30 -12.34 -2.34 -4.47
N GLU A 31 -11.43 -3.28 -4.17
CA GLU A 31 -11.64 -4.28 -3.11
C GLU A 31 -11.63 -3.65 -1.71
N ALA A 32 -10.77 -2.65 -1.48
CA ALA A 32 -10.67 -1.91 -0.23
C ALA A 32 -11.94 -1.12 0.07
N ASP A 33 -12.51 -0.45 -0.94
CA ASP A 33 -13.77 0.30 -0.79
C ASP A 33 -14.94 -0.63 -0.39
N GLN A 34 -15.02 -1.81 -1.02
CA GLN A 34 -16.04 -2.83 -0.68
C GLN A 34 -15.92 -3.36 0.76
N GLN A 35 -14.70 -3.44 1.27
CA GLN A 35 -14.39 -3.89 2.63
C GLN A 35 -14.51 -2.75 3.67
N GLY A 36 -14.72 -1.51 3.23
CA GLY A 36 -14.72 -0.33 4.10
C GLY A 36 -13.33 0.02 4.65
N ILE A 37 -12.28 -0.35 3.93
CA ILE A 37 -10.88 -0.07 4.26
C ILE A 37 -10.53 1.29 3.67
N ILE A 38 -9.95 2.17 4.48
CA ILE A 38 -9.51 3.48 4.00
C ILE A 38 -8.15 3.30 3.33
N PHE A 39 -8.11 3.51 2.01
CA PHE A 39 -6.87 3.46 1.22
C PHE A 39 -6.27 4.87 1.07
N LEU A 40 -5.08 5.07 1.62
CA LEU A 40 -4.32 6.32 1.55
C LEU A 40 -3.09 6.09 0.66
N LYS A 41 -2.90 6.95 -0.34
CA LYS A 41 -1.71 6.95 -1.20
C LYS A 41 -0.75 8.04 -0.71
N THR A 42 0.41 7.63 -0.24
CA THR A 42 1.45 8.48 0.33
C THR A 42 2.72 8.34 -0.52
N SER A 43 3.26 9.45 -1.01
CA SER A 43 4.56 9.48 -1.71
C SER A 43 5.70 9.94 -0.79
N ASP A 44 5.43 9.99 0.52
CA ASP A 44 6.39 10.47 1.52
C ASP A 44 7.39 9.36 1.87
N LEU A 45 8.55 9.41 1.22
CA LEU A 45 9.66 8.49 1.44
C LEU A 45 10.17 8.57 2.89
N ALA A 46 10.14 9.76 3.50
CA ALA A 46 10.61 9.96 4.88
C ALA A 46 9.72 9.23 5.89
N ALA A 47 8.40 9.16 5.65
CA ALA A 47 7.50 8.32 6.41
C ALA A 47 7.78 6.83 6.16
N ALA A 48 8.01 6.42 4.91
CA ALA A 48 8.38 5.03 4.58
C ALA A 48 9.62 4.57 5.36
N GLU A 49 10.68 5.39 5.39
CA GLU A 49 11.90 5.13 6.16
C GLU A 49 11.61 5.05 7.67
N LYS A 50 10.73 5.89 8.21
CA LYS A 50 10.32 5.82 9.63
C LYS A 50 9.59 4.53 9.97
N PHE A 51 8.86 3.95 9.02
CA PHE A 51 8.19 2.66 9.17
C PHE A 51 9.12 1.47 8.88
N GLY A 52 10.37 1.72 8.46
CA GLY A 52 11.34 0.67 8.11
C GLY A 52 11.11 0.06 6.73
N ILE A 53 10.48 0.81 5.82
CA ILE A 53 10.25 0.40 4.43
C ILE A 53 11.48 0.78 3.61
N GLU A 54 12.30 -0.21 3.25
CA GLU A 54 13.47 -0.02 2.37
C GLU A 54 13.13 -0.19 0.87
N TYR A 55 11.99 -0.80 0.55
CA TYR A 55 11.61 -1.15 -0.81
C TYR A 55 10.32 -0.45 -1.20
N LEU A 56 10.32 0.16 -2.38
CA LEU A 56 9.14 0.82 -2.95
C LEU A 56 8.89 0.30 -4.36
N PRO A 57 7.62 0.17 -4.77
CA PRO A 57 6.43 0.50 -3.99
C PRO A 57 6.15 -0.53 -2.88
N ALA A 58 5.59 -0.08 -1.75
CA ALA A 58 5.20 -0.94 -0.65
C ALA A 58 3.83 -0.53 -0.10
N LEU A 59 2.97 -1.53 0.05
CA LEU A 59 1.66 -1.35 0.66
C LEU A 59 1.77 -1.70 2.15
N VAL A 60 1.36 -0.79 3.03
CA VAL A 60 1.29 -1.01 4.47
C VAL A 60 -0.15 -0.90 4.92
N PHE A 61 -0.60 -1.81 5.77
CA PHE A 61 -1.92 -1.74 6.37
C PHE A 61 -1.82 -1.86 7.88
N PHE A 62 -2.68 -1.13 8.57
CA PHE A 62 -2.79 -1.12 10.01
C PHE A 62 -3.91 -2.06 10.43
N TYR A 63 -3.52 -3.19 11.03
CA TYR A 63 -4.46 -4.16 11.61
C TYR A 63 -4.33 -4.10 13.14
N GLU A 64 -5.43 -3.79 13.83
CA GLU A 64 -5.43 -3.62 15.31
C GLU A 64 -4.37 -2.63 15.83
N GLY A 65 -4.01 -1.63 15.02
CA GLY A 65 -2.98 -0.63 15.34
C GLY A 65 -1.54 -1.10 15.08
N MET A 66 -1.34 -2.31 14.55
CA MET A 66 -0.03 -2.79 14.11
C MET A 66 0.18 -2.50 12.62
N PRO A 67 1.28 -1.80 12.24
CA PRO A 67 1.66 -1.65 10.85
C PRO A 67 2.12 -3.00 10.30
N ASN A 68 1.55 -3.41 9.19
CA ASN A 68 1.89 -4.66 8.52
C ASN A 68 2.15 -4.39 7.03
N VAL A 69 3.32 -4.79 6.55
CA VAL A 69 3.71 -4.59 5.15
C VAL A 69 3.13 -5.73 4.33
N TYR A 70 2.41 -5.40 3.26
CA TYR A 70 1.88 -6.37 2.32
C TYR A 70 2.98 -6.80 1.34
N PRO A 71 3.39 -8.08 1.37
CA PRO A 71 4.49 -8.56 0.52
C PRO A 71 4.12 -8.71 -0.95
N GLY A 72 2.83 -8.64 -1.31
CA GLY A 72 2.34 -8.96 -2.65
C GLY A 72 2.54 -7.84 -3.70
N MET A 73 3.15 -6.71 -3.35
CA MET A 73 3.36 -5.60 -4.29
C MET A 73 4.67 -5.67 -5.08
N THR A 74 5.62 -6.51 -4.66
CA THR A 74 6.84 -6.76 -5.44
C THR A 74 6.50 -7.69 -6.58
N SER A 75 6.15 -7.13 -7.74
CA SER A 75 5.98 -7.88 -8.98
C SER A 75 7.26 -8.63 -9.32
N SER A 76 7.27 -9.92 -9.05
CA SER A 76 8.12 -10.92 -9.69
C SER A 76 7.42 -12.27 -9.56
N GLU A 77 6.23 -12.40 -10.15
CA GLU A 77 5.87 -13.71 -10.71
C GLU A 77 6.79 -13.95 -11.92
N THR A 78 7.50 -15.07 -11.89
CA THR A 78 8.31 -15.61 -13.00
C THR A 78 7.39 -16.20 -14.06
#